data_AF-N9WXA2-F1
#
_entry.id   AF-N9WXA2-F1
#
_cell.length_a   1.000
_cell.length_b   1.000
_cell.length_c   1.000
_cell.angle_alpha   90.00
_cell.angle_beta   90.00
_cell.angle_gamma   90.00
#
_symmetry.space_group_name_H-M   'P 1'
#
loop_
_entity.id
_entity.type
_entity.pdbx_description
1 polymer ?
#
loop_
_entity_poly.entity_id
_entity_poly.type
_entity_poly.pdbx_seq_one_letter_code
_entity_poly.pdbx_strand_id
1 'polypeptide(L)'
;MTTFTNKVDFAVIFTVNKANPNGDPLSGNQPRIDFKGFGEVSDVCMKRKIRNRLQDMGENIFVQSDERSNDGFKSLSERASNNKELKAVLKDREAYASAACKQWTDVRAFGQVFAFKANNVSVGVRGPVSIRTAESINPVVTTDMQITKSVNSEPSEKRSSDTMGMKHRVDFGLYVCKGSINHQLAEKTGFSEEDAEKIKEALCSLFMNDASSARPEGSMEVCKVYWWKHNCLAGQYSSAKVHNSLKVEVKNDVDTPNCFEDFTITLSPLEGLEPEIYDGI
;
A
#
# COMPACT_ATOMS: atom_id res chain seq x y z
N MET A 1 -13.08 2.96 20.51
CA MET A 1 -11.66 3.19 20.17
C MET A 1 -10.78 3.01 21.40
N THR A 2 -10.28 1.80 21.55
CA THR A 2 -9.22 1.47 22.52
C THR A 2 -7.89 2.08 22.09
N THR A 3 -7.16 2.70 23.03
CA THR A 3 -5.84 3.31 22.77
C THR A 3 -4.85 2.28 22.25
N PHE A 4 -4.14 2.61 21.16
CA PHE A 4 -3.05 1.77 20.66
C PHE A 4 -1.86 1.81 21.62
N THR A 5 -1.49 0.67 22.18
CA THR A 5 -0.45 0.60 23.22
C THR A 5 0.86 0.04 22.68
N ASN A 6 0.86 -1.21 22.23
CA ASN A 6 2.09 -1.88 21.89
C ASN A 6 2.46 -1.72 20.43
N LYS A 7 3.77 -1.55 20.16
CA LYS A 7 4.29 -1.54 18.80
C LYS A 7 3.87 -2.80 18.04
N VAL A 8 3.65 -2.64 16.74
CA VAL A 8 3.49 -3.75 15.81
C VAL A 8 4.58 -3.67 14.74
N ASP A 9 5.18 -4.81 14.42
CA ASP A 9 5.90 -5.02 13.16
C ASP A 9 5.09 -5.99 12.29
N PHE A 10 5.13 -5.83 10.97
CA PHE A 10 4.42 -6.72 10.05
C PHE A 10 5.18 -6.96 8.76
N ALA A 11 4.86 -8.07 8.10
CA ALA A 11 5.32 -8.41 6.76
C ALA A 11 4.18 -9.01 5.94
N VAL A 12 4.08 -8.61 4.67
CA VAL A 12 3.10 -9.12 3.71
C VAL A 12 3.86 -9.76 2.57
N ILE A 13 3.56 -11.04 2.31
CA ILE A 13 4.06 -11.79 1.18
C ILE A 13 2.94 -11.87 0.15
N PHE A 14 3.22 -11.48 -1.09
CA PHE A 14 2.25 -11.55 -2.17
C PHE A 14 2.88 -11.95 -3.49
N THR A 15 2.11 -12.61 -4.34
CA THR A 15 2.52 -12.97 -5.70
C THR A 15 2.01 -11.98 -6.73
N VAL A 16 2.72 -11.94 -7.84
CA VAL A 16 2.34 -11.27 -9.08
C VAL A 16 2.54 -12.28 -10.20
N ASN A 17 1.51 -12.53 -11.00
CA ASN A 17 1.53 -13.48 -12.11
C ASN A 17 0.94 -12.81 -13.36
N LYS A 18 1.79 -12.56 -14.37
CA LYS A 18 1.41 -11.90 -15.63
C LYS A 18 0.70 -10.55 -15.44
N ALA A 19 1.17 -9.76 -14.48
CA ALA A 19 0.62 -8.46 -14.14
C ALA A 19 1.68 -7.37 -13.92
N ASN A 20 1.23 -6.12 -13.91
CA ASN A 20 2.04 -4.95 -13.58
C ASN A 20 1.66 -4.42 -12.19
N PRO A 21 2.43 -4.77 -11.13
CA PRO A 21 2.06 -4.46 -9.76
C PRO A 21 2.28 -2.98 -9.43
N ASN A 22 3.29 -2.36 -10.04
CA ASN A 22 3.59 -0.94 -9.96
C ASN A 22 4.33 -0.48 -11.21
N GLY A 23 3.64 0.22 -12.10
CA GLY A 23 4.27 0.82 -13.28
C GLY A 23 5.14 2.02 -12.94
N ASP A 24 6.23 2.19 -13.68
CA ASP A 24 7.14 3.33 -13.61
C ASP A 24 6.76 4.40 -14.64
N PRO A 25 6.31 5.59 -14.22
CA PRO A 25 5.95 6.66 -15.14
C PRO A 25 7.16 7.20 -15.92
N LEU A 26 8.39 6.98 -15.45
CA LEU A 26 9.61 7.38 -16.16
C LEU A 26 9.99 6.40 -17.28
N SER A 27 9.50 5.16 -17.20
CA SER A 27 9.84 4.06 -18.12
C SER A 27 8.60 3.59 -18.89
N GLY A 28 7.74 4.51 -19.31
CA GLY A 28 6.57 4.19 -20.14
C GLY A 28 5.57 3.23 -19.48
N ASN A 29 5.48 3.23 -18.14
CA ASN A 29 4.64 2.34 -17.34
C ASN A 29 5.10 0.86 -17.32
N GLN A 30 6.35 0.55 -17.66
CA GLN A 30 6.95 -0.74 -17.36
C GLN A 30 6.93 -1.04 -15.85
N PRO A 31 6.87 -2.31 -15.40
CA PRO A 31 7.05 -2.64 -14.00
C PRO A 31 8.34 -2.02 -13.44
N ARG A 32 8.30 -1.50 -12.22
CA ARG A 32 9.51 -1.01 -11.55
C ARG A 32 10.45 -2.17 -11.25
N ILE A 33 11.72 -2.00 -11.63
CA ILE A 33 12.80 -2.96 -11.39
C ILE A 33 14.03 -2.18 -10.95
N ASP A 34 14.77 -2.71 -9.98
CA ASP A 34 16.07 -2.17 -9.58
C ASP A 34 17.18 -2.53 -10.60
N PHE A 35 18.39 -2.02 -10.38
CA PHE A 35 19.54 -2.32 -11.25
C PHE A 35 19.99 -3.78 -11.24
N LYS A 36 19.55 -4.59 -10.28
CA LYS A 36 19.88 -6.01 -10.16
C LYS A 36 18.77 -6.91 -10.72
N GLY A 37 17.69 -6.35 -11.24
CA GLY A 37 16.57 -7.10 -11.82
C GLY A 37 15.45 -7.42 -10.82
N PHE A 38 15.51 -6.96 -9.58
CA PHE A 38 14.47 -7.18 -8.57
C PHE A 38 13.30 -6.23 -8.82
N GLY A 39 12.09 -6.77 -8.85
CA GLY A 39 10.89 -5.96 -8.99
C GLY A 39 10.63 -5.15 -7.73
N GLU A 40 10.12 -3.93 -7.89
CA GLU A 40 9.77 -3.04 -6.78
C GLU A 40 8.29 -2.63 -6.82
N VAL A 41 7.67 -2.54 -5.64
CA VAL A 41 6.37 -1.89 -5.43
C VAL A 41 6.54 -0.84 -4.36
N SER A 42 6.42 0.43 -4.76
CA SER A 42 6.65 1.57 -3.86
C SER A 42 5.72 1.56 -2.65
N ASP A 43 6.19 2.13 -1.55
CA ASP A 43 5.40 2.29 -0.33
C ASP A 43 4.11 3.10 -0.59
N VAL A 44 4.17 4.12 -1.47
CA VAL A 44 3.00 4.91 -1.86
C VAL A 44 1.97 4.08 -2.66
N CYS A 45 2.41 3.12 -3.48
CA CYS A 45 1.51 2.17 -4.15
C CYS A 45 0.82 1.27 -3.13
N MET A 46 1.58 0.71 -2.18
CA MET A 46 1.04 -0.12 -1.10
C MET A 46 0.02 0.68 -0.26
N LYS A 47 0.38 1.90 0.17
CA LYS A 47 -0.52 2.78 0.92
C LYS A 47 -1.76 3.19 0.11
N ARG A 48 -1.69 3.27 -1.22
CA ARG A 48 -2.87 3.52 -2.08
C ARG A 48 -3.83 2.33 -2.03
N LYS A 49 -3.34 1.11 -2.16
CA LYS A 49 -4.17 -0.11 -2.07
C LYS A 49 -4.80 -0.25 -0.69
N ILE A 50 -4.04 -0.01 0.38
CA ILE A 50 -4.58 0.01 1.75
C ILE A 50 -5.68 1.07 1.90
N ARG A 51 -5.49 2.29 1.36
CA ARG A 51 -6.55 3.33 1.37
C ARG A 51 -7.81 2.88 0.64
N ASN A 52 -7.67 2.23 -0.52
CA ASN A 52 -8.82 1.73 -1.28
C ASN A 52 -9.59 0.68 -0.46
N ARG A 53 -8.87 -0.25 0.19
CA ARG A 53 -9.47 -1.26 1.06
C ARG A 53 -10.15 -0.65 2.29
N LEU A 54 -9.51 0.29 2.97
CA LEU A 54 -10.13 1.02 4.08
C LEU A 54 -11.41 1.74 3.62
N GLN A 55 -11.42 2.32 2.42
CA GLN A 55 -12.61 2.95 1.86
C GLN A 55 -13.73 1.93 1.58
N ASP A 56 -13.40 0.75 1.05
CA ASP A 56 -14.37 -0.35 0.88
C ASP A 56 -14.94 -0.83 2.21
N MET A 57 -14.16 -0.73 3.29
CA MET A 57 -14.59 -1.02 4.67
C MET A 57 -15.40 0.12 5.31
N GLY A 58 -15.69 1.19 4.57
CA GLY A 58 -16.50 2.32 5.02
C GLY A 58 -15.71 3.43 5.74
N GLU A 59 -14.38 3.38 5.73
CA GLU A 59 -13.56 4.42 6.36
C GLU A 59 -13.50 5.70 5.51
N ASN A 60 -13.44 6.84 6.20
CA ASN A 60 -13.22 8.13 5.57
C ASN A 60 -11.75 8.30 5.18
N ILE A 61 -11.49 8.52 3.90
CA ILE A 61 -10.15 8.67 3.34
C ILE A 61 -9.97 10.08 2.78
N PHE A 62 -8.88 10.75 3.13
CA PHE A 62 -8.55 12.07 2.64
C PHE A 62 -7.99 12.04 1.23
N VAL A 63 -7.04 11.12 0.95
CA VAL A 63 -6.38 11.03 -0.35
C VAL A 63 -7.08 9.98 -1.21
N GLN A 64 -8.12 10.40 -1.93
CA GLN A 64 -8.93 9.54 -2.82
C GLN A 64 -8.41 9.60 -4.27
N SER A 65 -8.60 8.53 -5.05
CA SER A 65 -8.44 8.59 -6.51
C SER A 65 -9.71 9.14 -7.14
N ASP A 66 -9.61 9.69 -8.36
CA ASP A 66 -10.76 10.29 -9.05
C ASP A 66 -11.91 9.28 -9.24
N GLU A 67 -11.58 8.05 -9.66
CA GLU A 67 -12.54 6.96 -9.88
C GLU A 67 -13.25 6.49 -8.59
N ARG A 68 -12.62 6.70 -7.43
CA ARG A 68 -13.14 6.30 -6.13
C ARG A 68 -13.62 7.48 -5.30
N SER A 69 -13.61 8.70 -5.86
CA SER A 69 -14.02 9.87 -5.10
C SER A 69 -15.50 9.79 -4.75
N ASN A 70 -15.82 9.85 -3.46
CA ASN A 70 -17.20 9.66 -2.96
C ASN A 70 -17.78 10.91 -2.29
N ASP A 71 -17.07 12.04 -2.34
CA ASP A 71 -17.45 13.29 -1.68
C ASP A 71 -17.59 14.48 -2.64
N GLY A 72 -17.37 14.27 -3.95
CA GLY A 72 -17.55 15.27 -4.99
C GLY A 72 -16.46 16.35 -5.04
N PHE A 73 -15.43 16.29 -4.18
CA PHE A 73 -14.33 17.25 -4.18
C PHE A 73 -13.25 16.87 -5.19
N LYS A 74 -12.79 17.85 -5.96
CA LYS A 74 -11.81 17.66 -7.04
C LYS A 74 -10.37 17.86 -6.60
N SER A 75 -10.15 18.24 -5.34
CA SER A 75 -8.80 18.42 -4.79
C SER A 75 -8.74 18.23 -3.28
N LEU A 76 -7.55 17.90 -2.77
CA LEU A 76 -7.27 17.81 -1.34
C LEU A 76 -7.53 19.15 -0.62
N SER A 77 -7.20 20.27 -1.28
CA SER A 77 -7.42 21.61 -0.73
C SER A 77 -8.91 21.89 -0.56
N GLU A 78 -9.73 21.55 -1.56
CA GLU A 78 -11.17 21.73 -1.52
C GLU A 78 -11.80 20.87 -0.42
N ARG A 79 -11.40 19.59 -0.31
CA ARG A 79 -11.86 18.66 0.73
C ARG A 79 -11.56 19.19 2.13
N ALA A 80 -10.33 19.61 2.39
CA ALA A 80 -9.95 20.18 3.68
C ALA A 80 -10.69 21.50 3.96
N SER A 81 -10.78 22.38 2.96
CA SER A 81 -11.43 23.69 3.08
C SER A 81 -12.95 23.63 3.09
N ASN A 82 -13.58 22.47 2.98
CA ASN A 82 -15.03 22.30 3.14
C ASN A 82 -15.40 21.53 4.41
N ASN A 83 -14.44 20.97 5.14
CA ASN A 83 -14.69 20.35 6.43
C ASN A 83 -14.94 21.42 7.52
N LYS A 84 -16.09 21.33 8.20
CA LYS A 84 -16.52 22.33 9.20
C LYS A 84 -15.62 22.37 10.43
N GLU A 85 -15.15 21.21 10.90
CA GLU A 85 -14.30 21.12 12.08
C GLU A 85 -12.93 21.75 11.81
N LEU A 86 -12.31 21.42 10.67
CA LEU A 86 -11.05 22.04 10.25
C LEU A 86 -11.17 23.56 10.10
N LYS A 87 -12.27 24.05 9.51
CA LYS A 87 -12.54 25.50 9.38
C LYS A 87 -12.55 26.22 10.72
N ALA A 88 -13.14 25.59 11.74
CA ALA A 88 -13.28 26.18 13.07
C ALA A 88 -11.92 26.37 13.77
N VAL A 89 -10.90 25.60 13.39
CA VAL A 89 -9.59 25.56 14.04
C VAL A 89 -8.43 25.96 13.11
N LEU A 90 -8.70 26.67 12.01
CA LEU A 90 -7.68 27.04 10.99
C LEU A 90 -6.43 27.73 11.57
N LYS A 91 -6.57 28.48 12.65
CA LYS A 91 -5.47 29.22 13.29
C LYS A 91 -4.67 28.38 14.30
N ASP A 92 -5.21 27.24 14.72
CA ASP A 92 -4.60 26.34 15.70
C ASP A 92 -4.10 25.08 14.99
N ARG A 93 -2.76 24.97 14.87
CA ARG A 93 -2.12 23.88 14.12
C ARG A 93 -2.34 22.51 14.79
N GLU A 94 -2.41 22.45 16.11
CA GLU A 94 -2.58 21.20 16.86
C GLU A 94 -4.03 20.75 16.80
N ALA A 95 -4.97 21.66 17.03
CA ALA A 95 -6.39 21.37 16.91
C ALA A 95 -6.77 21.00 15.47
N TYR A 96 -6.17 21.65 14.46
CA TYR A 96 -6.35 21.28 13.05
C TYR A 96 -5.84 19.87 12.74
N ALA A 97 -4.63 19.52 13.21
CA ALA A 97 -4.10 18.17 13.07
C ALA A 97 -5.00 17.12 13.74
N SER A 98 -5.47 17.39 14.96
CA SER A 98 -6.39 16.50 15.69
C SER A 98 -7.72 16.33 14.97
N ALA A 99 -8.33 17.41 14.48
CA ALA A 99 -9.58 17.35 13.71
C ALA A 99 -9.39 16.56 12.39
N ALA A 100 -8.28 16.77 11.69
CA ALA A 100 -7.97 16.01 10.48
C ALA A 100 -7.78 14.51 10.76
N CYS A 101 -7.05 14.17 11.83
CA CYS A 101 -6.88 12.79 12.25
C CYS A 101 -8.21 12.15 12.68
N LYS A 102 -9.13 12.87 13.31
CA LYS A 102 -10.47 12.34 13.63
C LYS A 102 -11.30 12.08 12.39
N GLN A 103 -11.24 12.99 11.42
CA GLN A 103 -12.05 12.93 10.21
C GLN A 103 -11.60 11.82 9.25
N TRP A 104 -10.29 11.63 9.07
CA TRP A 104 -9.75 10.76 8.03
C TRP A 104 -8.75 9.73 8.57
N THR A 105 -9.07 8.45 8.34
CA THR A 105 -8.29 7.32 8.85
C THR A 105 -6.91 7.23 8.21
N ASP A 106 -6.77 7.58 6.93
CA ASP A 106 -5.47 7.59 6.25
C ASP A 106 -4.54 8.71 6.73
N VAL A 107 -5.09 9.87 7.10
CA VAL A 107 -4.32 10.96 7.74
C VAL A 107 -3.85 10.52 9.12
N ARG A 108 -4.74 9.88 9.89
CA ARG A 108 -4.43 9.33 11.22
C ARG A 108 -3.35 8.25 11.15
N ALA A 109 -3.42 7.36 10.16
CA ALA A 109 -2.50 6.22 9.99
C ALA A 109 -1.16 6.58 9.34
N PHE A 110 -1.18 7.32 8.22
CA PHE A 110 0.01 7.57 7.38
C PHE A 110 0.54 9.00 7.48
N GLY A 111 -0.24 9.92 8.04
CA GLY A 111 0.07 11.35 8.06
C GLY A 111 -0.29 12.06 6.75
N GLN A 112 -0.25 13.38 6.80
CA GLN A 112 -0.51 14.27 5.67
C GLN A 112 0.12 15.63 5.92
N VAL A 113 0.66 16.23 4.87
CA VAL A 113 1.07 17.65 4.88
C VAL A 113 -0.05 18.50 4.28
N PHE A 114 -0.65 19.35 5.11
CA PHE A 114 -1.64 20.35 4.71
C PHE A 114 -0.92 21.68 4.47
N ALA A 115 -0.47 21.91 3.24
CA ALA A 115 0.21 23.13 2.82
C ALA A 115 -0.54 23.75 1.63
N PHE A 116 -1.75 24.24 1.88
CA PHE A 116 -2.62 24.80 0.84
C PHE A 116 -2.52 26.33 0.81
N LYS A 117 -2.25 26.88 -0.38
CA LYS A 117 -2.18 28.34 -0.60
C LYS A 117 -3.46 29.06 -0.17
N ALA A 118 -4.62 28.44 -0.39
CA ALA A 118 -5.93 29.03 -0.10
C ALA A 118 -6.15 29.37 1.38
N ASN A 119 -5.53 28.62 2.30
CA ASN A 119 -5.78 28.78 3.73
C ASN A 119 -4.62 29.46 4.48
N ASN A 120 -3.47 29.69 3.81
CA ASN A 120 -2.22 30.17 4.43
C ASN A 120 -1.80 29.36 5.68
N VAL A 121 -2.19 28.07 5.70
CA VAL A 121 -1.92 27.11 6.77
C VAL A 121 -0.91 26.09 6.27
N SER A 122 0.10 25.82 7.10
CA SER A 122 1.06 24.73 6.92
C SER A 122 1.03 23.84 8.16
N VAL A 123 0.34 22.70 8.09
CA VAL A 123 0.21 21.72 9.18
C VAL A 123 0.71 20.38 8.69
N GLY A 124 1.67 19.78 9.42
CA GLY A 124 2.21 18.47 9.11
C GLY A 124 1.76 17.44 10.15
N VAL A 125 1.12 16.38 9.70
CA VAL A 125 0.78 15.21 10.52
C VAL A 125 1.72 14.07 10.13
N ARG A 126 2.34 13.43 11.13
CA ARG A 126 3.13 12.20 10.95
C ARG A 126 2.35 11.04 11.53
N GLY A 127 1.99 10.07 10.69
CA GLY A 127 1.24 8.88 11.12
C GLY A 127 2.14 7.78 11.70
N PRO A 128 1.60 6.88 12.53
CA PRO A 128 2.37 5.80 13.15
C PRO A 128 2.76 4.66 12.21
N VAL A 129 2.09 4.53 11.07
CA VAL A 129 2.25 3.40 10.14
C VAL A 129 3.32 3.71 9.11
N SER A 130 4.42 2.96 9.18
CA SER A 130 5.51 3.01 8.21
C SER A 130 5.50 1.75 7.35
N ILE A 131 5.71 1.92 6.05
CA ILE A 131 5.72 0.86 5.05
C ILE A 131 6.97 1.05 4.20
N ARG A 132 7.70 -0.02 3.95
CA ARG A 132 8.84 -0.04 3.02
C ARG A 132 8.39 -0.39 1.61
N THR A 133 9.20 -0.03 0.61
CA THR A 133 9.09 -0.61 -0.73
C THR A 133 9.05 -2.13 -0.61
N ALA A 134 8.10 -2.75 -1.29
CA ALA A 134 8.08 -4.20 -1.42
C ALA A 134 9.04 -4.60 -2.54
N GLU A 135 9.86 -5.60 -2.29
CA GLU A 135 10.86 -6.08 -3.24
C GLU A 135 10.56 -7.54 -3.57
N SER A 136 10.83 -7.96 -4.80
CA SER A 136 10.75 -9.38 -5.16
C SER A 136 11.84 -10.19 -4.44
N ILE A 137 11.63 -11.49 -4.26
CA ILE A 137 12.62 -12.38 -3.61
C ILE A 137 13.75 -12.78 -4.58
N ASN A 138 13.47 -12.79 -5.87
CA ASN A 138 14.41 -13.05 -6.95
C ASN A 138 14.22 -12.01 -8.07
N PRO A 139 15.21 -11.85 -8.97
CA PRO A 139 15.04 -11.03 -10.16
C PRO A 139 13.83 -11.48 -10.99
N VAL A 140 13.04 -10.52 -11.48
CA VAL A 140 11.81 -10.78 -12.22
C VAL A 140 12.04 -10.71 -13.72
N VAL A 141 11.34 -11.57 -14.47
CA VAL A 141 11.25 -11.47 -15.93
C VAL A 141 10.09 -10.56 -16.29
N THR A 142 10.36 -9.56 -17.13
CA THR A 142 9.33 -8.71 -17.71
C THR A 142 9.09 -9.03 -19.17
N THR A 143 7.82 -8.99 -19.56
CA THR A 143 7.37 -9.27 -20.92
C THR A 143 6.58 -8.07 -21.45
N ASP A 144 6.95 -7.64 -22.65
CA ASP A 144 6.26 -6.62 -23.42
C ASP A 144 5.37 -7.27 -24.47
N MET A 145 4.08 -6.97 -24.42
CA MET A 145 3.09 -7.47 -25.36
C MET A 145 2.51 -6.31 -26.16
N GLN A 146 2.79 -6.29 -27.47
CA GLN A 146 2.13 -5.38 -28.38
C GLN A 146 0.65 -5.75 -28.48
N ILE A 147 -0.21 -4.74 -28.35
CA ILE A 147 -1.65 -4.87 -28.48
C ILE A 147 -2.15 -3.90 -29.54
N THR A 148 -3.26 -4.25 -30.18
CA THR A 148 -3.84 -3.45 -31.25
C THR A 148 -5.27 -3.05 -30.89
N LYS A 149 -5.55 -1.75 -30.91
CA LYS A 149 -6.89 -1.18 -30.74
C LYS A 149 -7.46 -0.86 -32.12
N SER A 150 -8.44 -1.65 -32.55
CA SER A 150 -9.08 -1.56 -33.87
C SER A 150 -10.34 -0.67 -33.87
N VAL A 151 -10.28 0.49 -33.20
CA VAL A 151 -11.33 1.51 -33.25
C VAL A 151 -10.71 2.90 -33.35
N ASN A 152 -11.39 3.83 -34.03
CA ASN A 152 -10.94 5.20 -34.18
C ASN A 152 -10.91 5.89 -32.80
N SER A 153 -9.84 6.62 -32.50
CA SER A 153 -9.73 7.40 -31.25
C SER A 153 -10.52 8.70 -31.30
N GLU A 154 -10.76 9.24 -32.50
CA GLU A 154 -11.53 10.46 -32.75
C GLU A 154 -12.67 10.16 -33.74
N PRO A 155 -13.76 10.97 -33.75
CA PRO A 155 -14.83 10.83 -34.73
C PRO A 155 -14.28 11.00 -36.15
N SER A 156 -14.45 10.00 -37.01
CA SER A 156 -14.14 10.10 -38.43
C SER A 156 -15.07 9.25 -39.28
N GLU A 157 -15.42 9.74 -40.47
CA GLU A 157 -16.31 9.05 -41.42
C GLU A 157 -15.69 7.78 -42.03
N LYS A 158 -14.36 7.65 -41.95
CA LYS A 158 -13.60 6.48 -42.43
C LYS A 158 -12.91 5.78 -41.26
N ARG A 159 -12.75 4.46 -41.36
CA ARG A 159 -11.94 3.67 -40.41
C ARG A 159 -10.47 4.15 -40.49
N SER A 160 -9.91 4.57 -39.37
CA SER A 160 -8.48 4.92 -39.25
C SER A 160 -7.63 3.64 -39.19
N SER A 161 -6.32 3.79 -39.38
CA SER A 161 -5.39 2.70 -39.08
C SER A 161 -5.53 2.28 -37.61
N ASP A 162 -5.39 0.99 -37.34
CA ASP A 162 -5.43 0.48 -35.98
C ASP A 162 -4.29 1.10 -35.16
N THR A 163 -4.56 1.44 -33.90
CA THR A 163 -3.57 2.04 -33.01
C THR A 163 -2.87 0.94 -32.22
N MET A 164 -1.53 0.89 -32.30
CA MET A 164 -0.72 -0.03 -31.51
C MET A 164 -0.46 0.55 -30.12
N GLY A 165 -0.58 -0.30 -29.10
CA GLY A 165 -0.19 -0.02 -27.72
C GLY A 165 0.70 -1.13 -27.19
N MET A 166 1.18 -0.95 -25.95
CA MET A 166 2.01 -1.93 -25.26
C MET A 166 1.39 -2.28 -23.91
N LYS A 167 1.45 -3.56 -23.55
CA LYS A 167 1.22 -4.04 -22.18
C LYS A 167 2.52 -4.58 -21.64
N HIS A 168 2.95 -4.02 -20.51
CA HIS A 168 4.13 -4.45 -19.77
C HIS A 168 3.68 -5.25 -18.56
N ARG A 169 4.31 -6.39 -18.31
CA ARG A 169 3.99 -7.23 -17.14
C ARG A 169 5.23 -7.92 -16.59
N VAL A 170 5.17 -8.27 -15.31
CA VAL A 170 6.02 -9.29 -14.71
C VAL A 170 5.38 -10.64 -15.01
N ASP A 171 6.16 -11.61 -15.49
CA ASP A 171 5.62 -12.94 -15.78
C ASP A 171 5.31 -13.70 -14.48
N PHE A 172 6.25 -13.72 -13.53
CA PHE A 172 5.99 -14.13 -12.16
C PHE A 172 6.96 -13.44 -11.19
N GLY A 173 6.48 -13.13 -9.97
CA GLY A 173 7.34 -12.69 -8.87
C GLY A 173 6.65 -12.82 -7.51
N LEU A 174 7.41 -13.26 -6.51
CA LEU A 174 7.01 -13.22 -5.10
C LEU A 174 7.63 -11.99 -4.45
N TYR A 175 6.81 -11.14 -3.84
CA TYR A 175 7.21 -9.88 -3.23
C TYR A 175 7.01 -9.89 -1.72
N VAL A 176 7.88 -9.20 -1.01
CA VAL A 176 7.75 -9.01 0.44
C VAL A 176 7.75 -7.53 0.79
N CYS A 177 6.63 -7.08 1.34
CA CYS A 177 6.46 -5.75 1.92
C CYS A 177 6.60 -5.83 3.43
N LYS A 178 7.41 -4.96 4.05
CA LYS A 178 7.61 -4.94 5.51
C LYS A 178 7.28 -3.58 6.07
N GLY A 179 6.69 -3.53 7.27
CA GLY A 179 6.25 -2.29 7.90
C GLY A 179 6.16 -2.38 9.42
N SER A 180 5.77 -1.26 10.03
CA SER A 180 5.55 -1.16 11.48
C SER A 180 4.53 -0.09 11.85
N ILE A 181 3.95 -0.23 13.04
CA ILE A 181 3.04 0.73 13.67
C ILE A 181 3.65 1.14 15.01
N ASN A 182 4.01 2.41 15.15
CA ASN A 182 4.76 2.90 16.31
C ASN A 182 3.86 3.67 17.30
N HIS A 183 3.91 3.30 18.58
CA HIS A 183 3.08 3.88 19.63
C HIS A 183 3.22 5.40 19.80
N GLN A 184 4.45 5.93 19.79
CA GLN A 184 4.72 7.36 20.02
C GLN A 184 3.96 8.29 19.06
N LEU A 185 3.79 7.88 17.81
CA LEU A 185 3.04 8.66 16.81
C LEU A 185 1.54 8.35 16.88
N ALA A 186 1.16 7.17 17.35
CA ALA A 186 -0.23 6.80 17.56
C ALA A 186 -0.87 7.70 18.63
N GLU A 187 -0.18 7.96 19.74
CA GLU A 187 -0.64 8.87 20.79
C GLU A 187 -0.92 10.28 20.26
N LYS A 188 -0.07 10.78 19.35
CA LYS A 188 -0.22 12.13 18.76
C LYS A 188 -1.37 12.24 17.78
N THR A 189 -1.68 11.15 17.09
CA THR A 189 -2.71 11.12 16.04
C THR A 189 -4.06 10.61 16.55
N GLY A 190 -4.10 10.04 17.76
CA GLY A 190 -5.28 9.33 18.28
C GLY A 190 -5.53 8.00 17.57
N PHE A 191 -4.50 7.43 16.93
CA PHE A 191 -4.59 6.12 16.28
C PHE A 191 -4.84 5.03 17.32
N SER A 192 -5.80 4.16 17.03
CA SER A 192 -6.37 3.20 17.97
C SER A 192 -6.01 1.74 17.64
N GLU A 193 -6.26 0.81 18.55
CA GLU A 193 -6.16 -0.63 18.26
C GLU A 193 -7.14 -1.02 17.14
N GLU A 194 -8.33 -0.43 17.11
CA GLU A 194 -9.33 -0.65 16.06
C GLU A 194 -8.80 -0.22 14.68
N ASP A 195 -8.00 0.86 14.62
CA ASP A 195 -7.35 1.27 13.37
C ASP A 195 -6.25 0.28 12.95
N ALA A 196 -5.48 -0.24 13.91
CA ALA A 196 -4.45 -1.26 13.64
C ALA A 196 -5.07 -2.53 13.06
N GLU A 197 -6.19 -2.97 13.62
CA GLU A 197 -6.95 -4.14 13.14
C GLU A 197 -7.50 -3.92 11.72
N LYS A 198 -8.05 -2.74 11.43
CA LYS A 198 -8.50 -2.41 10.06
C LYS A 198 -7.36 -2.39 9.05
N ILE A 199 -6.16 -1.92 9.46
CA ILE A 199 -4.98 -2.00 8.60
C ILE A 199 -4.58 -3.45 8.37
N LYS A 200 -4.57 -4.30 9.40
CA LYS A 200 -4.28 -5.73 9.26
C LYS A 200 -5.26 -6.40 8.29
N GLU A 201 -6.55 -6.12 8.42
CA GLU A 201 -7.58 -6.62 7.50
C GLU A 201 -7.37 -6.10 6.06
N ALA A 202 -7.05 -4.82 5.90
CA ALA A 202 -6.72 -4.23 4.60
C ALA A 202 -5.45 -4.86 3.99
N LEU A 203 -4.48 -5.29 4.79
CA LEU A 203 -3.29 -6.00 4.31
C LEU A 203 -3.62 -7.43 3.86
N CYS A 204 -4.51 -8.14 4.55
CA CYS A 204 -4.94 -9.49 4.16
C CYS A 204 -5.79 -9.46 2.87
N SER A 205 -6.59 -8.41 2.69
CA SER A 205 -7.49 -8.21 1.56
C SER A 205 -6.95 -7.29 0.45
N LEU A 206 -5.63 -7.06 0.41
CA LEU A 206 -5.02 -5.90 -0.26
C LEU A 206 -5.41 -5.71 -1.74
N PHE A 207 -5.61 -6.81 -2.48
CA PHE A 207 -5.89 -6.78 -3.92
C PHE A 207 -7.37 -6.97 -4.26
N MET A 208 -8.26 -7.14 -3.28
CA MET A 208 -9.70 -7.17 -3.54
C MET A 208 -10.16 -5.85 -4.16
N ASN A 209 -10.90 -5.93 -5.26
CA ASN A 209 -11.39 -4.78 -6.04
C ASN A 209 -10.28 -3.84 -6.58
N ASP A 210 -9.05 -4.33 -6.78
CA ASP A 210 -7.94 -3.57 -7.40
C ASP A 210 -7.64 -4.02 -8.84
N ALA A 211 -8.50 -4.85 -9.42
CA ALA A 211 -8.32 -5.40 -10.76
C ALA A 211 -8.42 -4.31 -11.84
N SER A 212 -7.60 -4.48 -12.87
CA SER A 212 -7.56 -3.60 -14.04
C SER A 212 -7.00 -4.34 -15.25
N SER A 213 -6.98 -3.69 -16.41
CA SER A 213 -6.33 -4.28 -17.59
C SER A 213 -4.82 -4.57 -17.42
N ALA A 214 -4.16 -3.92 -16.47
CA ALA A 214 -2.74 -4.14 -16.15
C ALA A 214 -2.54 -5.15 -15.00
N ARG A 215 -3.59 -5.39 -14.21
CA ARG A 215 -3.64 -6.34 -13.09
C ARG A 215 -4.92 -7.15 -13.21
N PRO A 216 -5.00 -8.13 -14.14
CA PRO A 216 -6.20 -8.94 -14.31
C PRO A 216 -6.64 -9.60 -13.00
N GLU A 217 -7.92 -9.93 -12.86
CA GLU A 217 -8.41 -10.63 -11.67
C GLU A 217 -7.61 -11.94 -11.43
N GLY A 218 -7.24 -12.20 -10.18
CA GLY A 218 -6.41 -13.36 -9.80
C GLY A 218 -4.92 -13.28 -10.19
N SER A 219 -4.46 -12.18 -10.79
CA SER A 219 -3.04 -12.00 -11.16
C SER A 219 -2.15 -11.51 -10.01
N MET A 220 -2.75 -11.06 -8.91
CA MET A 220 -2.05 -10.62 -7.70
C MET A 220 -2.78 -11.16 -6.49
N GLU A 221 -2.05 -11.76 -5.55
CA GLU A 221 -2.63 -12.44 -4.40
C GLU A 221 -1.76 -12.22 -3.16
N VAL A 222 -2.39 -11.88 -2.03
CA VAL A 222 -1.71 -11.89 -0.74
C VAL A 222 -1.62 -13.34 -0.27
N CYS A 223 -0.41 -13.86 -0.12
CA CYS A 223 -0.20 -15.25 0.30
C CYS A 223 -0.17 -15.38 1.82
N LYS A 224 0.56 -14.47 2.49
CA LYS A 224 0.72 -14.48 3.95
C LYS A 224 0.87 -13.08 4.51
N VAL A 225 0.28 -12.84 5.68
CA VAL A 225 0.54 -11.66 6.51
C VAL A 225 1.06 -12.12 7.87
N TYR A 226 2.25 -11.65 8.24
CA TYR A 226 2.83 -11.85 9.56
C TYR A 226 2.63 -10.58 10.38
N TRP A 227 2.10 -10.74 11.60
CA TRP A 227 1.77 -9.65 12.51
C TRP A 227 2.41 -9.89 13.88
N TRP A 228 3.51 -9.18 14.15
CA TRP A 228 4.22 -9.25 15.43
C TRP A 228 3.73 -8.12 16.34
N LYS A 229 2.83 -8.45 17.28
CA LYS A 229 2.42 -7.53 18.33
C LYS A 229 3.39 -7.64 19.51
N HIS A 230 4.12 -6.57 19.78
CA HIS A 230 5.04 -6.54 20.90
C HIS A 230 4.29 -6.48 22.25
N ASN A 231 4.99 -6.75 23.33
CA ASN A 231 4.47 -6.60 24.70
C ASN A 231 4.79 -5.24 25.35
N CYS A 232 5.42 -4.32 24.60
CA CYS A 232 5.81 -3.01 25.09
C CYS A 232 5.69 -1.91 24.02
N LEU A 233 5.66 -0.66 24.46
CA LEU A 233 5.43 0.52 23.61
C LEU A 233 6.49 0.71 22.51
N ALA A 234 7.76 0.44 22.83
CA ALA A 234 8.89 0.66 21.93
C ALA A 234 9.22 -0.56 21.03
N GLY A 235 8.71 -1.74 21.39
CA GLY A 235 9.07 -3.02 20.81
C GLY A 235 10.19 -3.74 21.57
N GLN A 236 10.09 -5.07 21.67
CA GLN A 236 11.07 -5.96 22.32
C GLN A 236 12.38 -6.08 21.52
N TYR A 237 12.30 -5.86 20.21
CA TYR A 237 13.42 -5.98 19.27
C TYR A 237 13.40 -4.82 18.28
N SER A 238 14.53 -4.57 17.63
CA SER A 238 14.54 -3.65 16.48
C SER A 238 13.69 -4.22 15.35
N SER A 239 12.97 -3.36 14.62
CA SER A 239 12.19 -3.78 13.44
C SER A 239 13.04 -4.55 12.44
N ALA A 240 14.31 -4.18 12.26
CA ALA A 240 15.25 -4.92 11.42
C ALA A 240 15.43 -6.38 11.87
N LYS A 241 15.58 -6.63 13.18
CA LYS A 241 15.71 -7.99 13.73
C LYS A 241 14.43 -8.80 13.55
N VAL A 242 13.26 -8.19 13.78
CA VAL A 242 11.95 -8.84 13.54
C VAL A 242 11.79 -9.17 12.05
N HIS A 243 12.02 -8.20 11.18
CA HIS A 243 11.87 -8.36 9.75
C HIS A 243 12.87 -9.35 9.13
N ASN A 244 14.07 -9.50 9.70
CA ASN A 244 15.08 -10.46 9.27
C ASN A 244 14.86 -11.87 9.83
N SER A 245 13.96 -12.05 10.81
CA SER A 245 13.60 -13.38 11.28
C SER A 245 12.75 -14.14 10.27
N LEU A 246 12.01 -13.42 9.42
CA LEU A 246 11.31 -13.95 8.26
C LEU A 246 12.24 -14.02 7.04
N LYS A 247 12.61 -15.23 6.65
CA LYS A 247 13.37 -15.54 5.44
C LYS A 247 12.47 -16.17 4.40
N VAL A 248 12.61 -15.72 3.17
CA VAL A 248 11.91 -16.26 2.00
C VAL A 248 12.95 -16.48 0.93
N GLU A 249 13.06 -17.71 0.45
CA GLU A 249 14.11 -18.17 -0.45
C GLU A 249 13.50 -19.02 -1.56
N VAL A 250 14.04 -18.93 -2.78
CA VAL A 250 13.69 -19.85 -3.88
C VAL A 250 14.20 -21.25 -3.51
N LYS A 251 13.42 -22.29 -3.77
CA LYS A 251 13.85 -23.67 -3.54
C LYS A 251 15.04 -24.03 -4.43
N ASN A 252 15.95 -24.86 -3.90
CA ASN A 252 17.22 -25.20 -4.56
C ASN A 252 17.06 -25.91 -5.92
N ASP A 253 15.94 -26.60 -6.13
CA ASP A 253 15.59 -27.32 -7.36
C ASP A 253 14.82 -26.46 -8.38
N VAL A 254 14.61 -25.18 -8.09
CA VAL A 254 13.90 -24.23 -8.95
C VAL A 254 14.87 -23.20 -9.51
N ASP A 255 15.05 -23.21 -10.83
CA ASP A 255 15.86 -22.21 -11.54
C ASP A 255 15.08 -20.92 -11.81
N THR A 256 13.86 -21.05 -12.34
CA THR A 256 12.96 -19.91 -12.60
C THR A 256 11.62 -20.13 -11.90
N PRO A 257 11.36 -19.46 -10.77
CA PRO A 257 10.11 -19.64 -10.04
C PRO A 257 8.92 -19.08 -10.83
N ASN A 258 7.81 -19.81 -10.80
CA ASN A 258 6.58 -19.47 -11.52
C ASN A 258 5.30 -19.64 -10.69
N CYS A 259 5.41 -20.15 -9.46
CA CYS A 259 4.31 -20.27 -8.50
C CYS A 259 4.77 -19.99 -7.06
N PHE A 260 3.82 -19.86 -6.13
CA PHE A 260 4.14 -19.62 -4.72
C PHE A 260 4.88 -20.80 -4.08
N GLU A 261 4.55 -22.02 -4.52
CA GLU A 261 5.10 -23.27 -4.03
C GLU A 261 6.59 -23.44 -4.35
N ASP A 262 7.15 -22.65 -5.27
CA ASP A 262 8.57 -22.64 -5.61
C ASP A 262 9.46 -21.99 -4.53
N PHE A 263 8.85 -21.44 -3.47
CA PHE A 263 9.56 -20.75 -2.39
C PHE A 263 9.46 -21.52 -1.08
N THR A 264 10.48 -21.31 -0.24
CA THR A 264 10.49 -21.76 1.15
C THR A 264 10.44 -20.54 2.06
N ILE A 265 9.48 -20.53 2.98
CA ILE A 265 9.35 -19.47 3.99
C ILE A 265 9.78 -20.05 5.33
N THR A 266 10.81 -19.46 5.93
CA THR A 266 11.34 -19.86 7.23
C THR A 266 11.22 -18.70 8.20
N LEU A 267 10.59 -18.96 9.34
CA LEU A 267 10.49 -17.99 10.44
C LEU A 267 11.41 -18.42 11.59
N SER A 268 12.41 -17.59 11.88
CA SER A 268 13.26 -17.78 13.06
C SER A 268 12.53 -17.29 14.31
N PRO A 269 12.45 -18.10 15.39
CA PRO A 269 11.75 -17.70 16.60
C PRO A 269 12.45 -16.52 17.28
N LEU A 270 11.66 -15.64 17.89
CA LEU A 270 12.11 -14.56 18.75
C LEU A 270 11.47 -14.74 20.12
N GLU A 271 12.29 -14.80 21.17
CA GLU A 271 11.83 -15.10 22.53
C GLU A 271 10.75 -14.10 23.00
N GLY A 272 9.57 -14.63 23.32
CA GLY A 272 8.44 -13.81 23.77
C GLY A 272 7.82 -12.92 22.70
N LEU A 273 8.11 -13.14 21.40
CA LEU A 273 7.48 -12.43 20.28
C LEU A 273 7.15 -13.41 19.15
N GLU A 274 5.97 -14.02 19.25
CA GLU A 274 5.41 -14.89 18.22
C GLU A 274 4.46 -14.08 17.32
N PRO A 275 4.58 -14.18 15.98
CA PRO A 275 3.64 -13.52 15.10
C PRO A 275 2.32 -14.28 15.02
N GLU A 276 1.25 -13.53 14.92
CA GLU A 276 0.01 -14.03 14.33
C GLU A 276 0.21 -14.11 12.80
N ILE A 277 -0.17 -15.24 12.19
CA ILE A 277 0.01 -15.49 10.76
C ILE A 277 -1.36 -15.64 10.12
N TYR A 278 -1.62 -14.87 9.08
CA TYR A 278 -2.87 -14.83 8.35
C TYR A 278 -2.67 -15.17 6.88
N ASP A 279 -3.67 -15.79 6.28
CA ASP A 279 -3.78 -15.96 4.83
C ASP A 279 -4.43 -14.73 4.19
N GLY A 280 -4.21 -14.54 2.89
CA GLY A 280 -5.00 -13.60 2.11
C GLY A 280 -6.47 -14.02 2.03
N ILE A 281 -7.33 -13.05 1.68
CA ILE A 281 -8.78 -13.22 1.50
C ILE A 281 -9.14 -12.95 0.05
#